data_AF-T1G592-F1
#
_entry.id   AF-T1G592-F1
#
_cell.length_a   1.000
_cell.length_b   1.000
_cell.length_c   1.000
_cell.angle_alpha   90.00
_cell.angle_beta   90.00
_cell.angle_gamma   90.00
#
_symmetry.space_group_name_H-M   'P 1'
#
loop_
_entity.id
_entity.type
_entity.pdbx_description
1 polymer ?
#
loop_
_entity_poly.entity_id
_entity_poly.type
_entity_poly.pdbx_seq_one_letter_code
_entity_poly.pdbx_strand_id
1 'polypeptide(L)'
;MLRCSEPGCQFATQHRHHFHYHMKGHTGEKQYTCSKCNYKCLTRSMLVSHEKCHSYVYRYRCSSCKFSAKHAHALTVHIEKWNH
;
A
#
# COMPACT_ATOMS: atom_id res chain seq x y z
N MET A 1 1.06 -32.65 3.77
CA MET A 1 0.53 -31.50 3.01
C MET A 1 -0.68 -30.94 3.75
N LEU A 2 -0.65 -29.67 4.12
CA LEU A 2 -1.75 -28.97 4.79
C LEU A 2 -2.78 -28.53 3.74
N ARG A 3 -4.05 -28.83 3.95
CA ARG A 3 -5.17 -28.49 3.06
C ARG A 3 -6.11 -27.52 3.77
N CYS A 4 -6.63 -26.55 3.03
CA CYS A 4 -7.65 -25.64 3.56
C CYS A 4 -8.96 -26.41 3.78
N SER A 5 -9.65 -26.08 4.87
CA SER A 5 -10.93 -26.69 5.25
C SER A 5 -12.14 -25.84 4.87
N GLU A 6 -11.91 -24.65 4.30
CA GLU A 6 -12.98 -23.73 3.91
C GLU A 6 -13.74 -24.24 2.67
N PRO A 7 -15.09 -24.21 2.67
CA PRO A 7 -15.90 -24.62 1.53
C PRO A 7 -15.52 -23.84 0.27
N GLY A 8 -15.26 -24.56 -0.83
CA GLY A 8 -14.87 -23.96 -2.11
C GLY A 8 -13.40 -23.56 -2.22
N CYS A 9 -12.57 -23.78 -1.19
CA CYS A 9 -11.14 -23.52 -1.25
C CYS A 9 -10.33 -24.80 -1.44
N GLN A 10 -9.65 -24.94 -2.58
CA GLN A 10 -8.81 -26.12 -2.88
C GLN A 10 -7.33 -25.92 -2.51
N PHE A 11 -7.01 -24.88 -1.74
CA PHE A 11 -5.63 -24.56 -1.41
C PHE A 11 -4.96 -25.68 -0.59
N ALA A 12 -3.78 -26.10 -1.03
CA ALA A 12 -2.96 -27.07 -0.33
C ALA A 12 -1.47 -26.70 -0.43
N THR A 13 -0.72 -26.88 0.64
CA THR A 13 0.72 -26.59 0.67
C THR A 13 1.45 -27.49 1.66
N GLN A 14 2.74 -27.74 1.42
CA GLN A 14 3.60 -28.42 2.38
C GLN A 14 4.18 -27.47 3.44
N HIS A 15 4.17 -26.16 3.18
CA HIS A 15 4.80 -25.17 4.04
C HIS A 15 3.81 -24.59 5.04
N ARG A 16 4.06 -24.80 6.34
CA ARG A 16 3.19 -24.32 7.43
C ARG A 16 3.00 -22.80 7.42
N HIS A 17 4.03 -22.04 7.07
CA HIS A 17 3.95 -20.57 7.00
C HIS A 17 3.06 -20.09 5.84
N HIS A 18 3.08 -20.78 4.68
CA HIS A 18 2.16 -20.50 3.58
C HIS A 18 0.72 -20.84 3.95
N PHE A 19 0.50 -21.96 4.64
CA PHE A 19 -0.83 -22.34 5.11
C PHE A 19 -1.39 -21.31 6.09
N HIS A 20 -0.59 -20.90 7.08
CA HIS A 20 -1.01 -19.87 8.04
C HIS A 20 -1.31 -18.53 7.35
N TYR A 21 -0.50 -18.13 6.37
CA TYR A 21 -0.75 -16.91 5.60
C TYR A 21 -2.05 -16.98 4.79
N HIS A 22 -2.29 -18.11 4.14
CA HIS A 22 -3.52 -18.38 3.40
C HIS A 22 -4.76 -18.24 4.29
N MET A 23 -4.74 -18.85 5.49
CA MET A 23 -5.86 -18.79 6.43
C MET A 23 -6.20 -17.35 6.87
N LYS A 24 -5.20 -16.43 6.94
CA LYS A 24 -5.47 -15.01 7.23
C LYS A 24 -6.30 -14.31 6.15
N GLY A 25 -6.30 -14.83 4.92
CA GLY A 25 -7.16 -14.35 3.85
C GLY A 25 -8.64 -14.65 4.10
N HIS A 26 -8.94 -15.83 4.67
CA HIS A 26 -10.31 -16.23 5.01
C HIS A 26 -10.86 -15.46 6.20
N THR A 27 -10.05 -15.24 7.24
CA THR A 27 -10.48 -14.51 8.43
C THR A 27 -10.60 -13.00 8.20
N GLY A 28 -10.04 -12.48 7.10
CA GLY A 28 -9.97 -11.05 6.85
C GLY A 28 -9.12 -10.29 7.87
N GLU A 29 -8.38 -11.00 8.72
CA GLU A 29 -7.52 -10.42 9.76
C GLU A 29 -6.31 -9.74 9.13
N LYS A 30 -6.52 -8.50 8.68
CA LYS A 30 -5.45 -7.61 8.24
C LYS A 30 -4.79 -7.02 9.49
N GLN A 31 -3.76 -7.73 9.96
CA GLN A 31 -3.03 -7.41 11.20
C GLN A 31 -2.20 -6.13 11.11
N TYR A 32 -1.82 -5.72 9.90
CA TYR A 32 -0.96 -4.55 9.69
C TYR A 32 -1.78 -3.38 9.18
N THR A 33 -1.84 -2.31 9.97
CA THR A 33 -2.57 -1.07 9.63
C THR A 33 -1.57 0.04 9.37
N CYS A 34 -1.82 0.84 8.33
CA CYS A 34 -1.03 2.03 8.07
C CYS A 34 -1.33 3.12 9.10
N SER A 35 -0.29 3.80 9.58
CA SER A 35 -0.43 4.94 10.51
C SER A 35 -0.90 6.23 9.82
N LYS A 36 -0.79 6.31 8.49
CA LYS A 36 -1.09 7.51 7.69
C LYS A 36 -2.43 7.44 6.95
N CYS A 37 -3.04 6.27 6.84
CA CYS A 37 -4.32 6.07 6.16
C CYS A 37 -5.03 4.80 6.66
N ASN A 38 -6.27 4.57 6.20
CA ASN A 38 -7.06 3.39 6.58
C ASN A 38 -6.66 2.09 5.86
N TYR A 39 -5.50 2.05 5.20
CA TYR A 39 -5.02 0.84 4.52
C TYR A 39 -4.62 -0.23 5.54
N LYS A 40 -5.05 -1.46 5.27
CA LYS A 40 -4.73 -2.64 6.08
C LYS A 40 -4.25 -3.77 5.18
N CYS A 41 -3.24 -4.52 5.64
CA CYS A 41 -2.69 -5.68 4.91
C CYS A 41 -2.31 -6.83 5.84
N LEU A 42 -2.01 -7.98 5.22
CA LEU A 42 -1.80 -9.26 5.91
C LEU A 42 -0.35 -9.48 6.36
N THR A 43 0.63 -8.81 5.72
CA THR A 43 2.05 -8.92 6.06
C THR A 43 2.71 -7.58 6.35
N ARG A 44 3.80 -7.62 7.11
CA ARG A 44 4.68 -6.48 7.35
C ARG A 44 5.35 -6.00 6.06
N SER A 45 5.77 -6.90 5.18
CA SER A 45 6.43 -6.53 3.92
C SER A 45 5.49 -5.75 2.99
N MET A 46 4.21 -6.14 2.92
CA MET A 46 3.18 -5.36 2.21
C MET A 46 2.97 -3.99 2.85
N LEU A 47 2.95 -3.90 4.18
CA LEU A 47 2.82 -2.62 4.89
C LEU A 47 4.00 -1.70 4.56
N VAL A 48 5.23 -2.20 4.65
CA VAL A 48 6.45 -1.42 4.37
C VAL A 48 6.45 -0.95 2.91
N SER A 49 6.06 -1.80 1.96
CA SER A 49 5.93 -1.41 0.55
C SER A 49 4.86 -0.33 0.36
N HIS A 50 3.72 -0.47 1.03
CA HIS A 50 2.65 0.53 1.03
C HIS A 50 3.11 1.86 1.67
N GLU A 51 3.85 1.82 2.77
CA GLU A 51 4.36 3.03 3.43
C GLU A 51 5.35 3.81 2.54
N LYS A 52 6.08 3.12 1.66
CA LYS A 52 6.89 3.79 0.61
C LYS A 52 6.01 4.58 -0.36
N CYS A 53 4.75 4.17 -0.58
CA CYS A 53 3.81 4.94 -1.39
C CYS A 53 3.50 6.30 -0.76
N HIS A 54 3.32 6.35 0.56
CA HIS A 54 3.18 7.64 1.26
C HIS A 54 4.43 8.51 1.17
N SER A 55 5.60 7.89 0.96
CA SER A 55 6.86 8.57 0.71
C SER A 55 7.09 8.95 -0.76
N TYR A 56 6.17 8.64 -1.70
CA TYR A 56 6.00 9.45 -2.92
C TYR A 56 5.41 10.80 -2.52
N VAL A 57 6.12 11.51 -1.66
CA VAL A 57 5.97 12.92 -1.45
C VAL A 57 6.31 13.52 -2.80
N TYR A 58 5.31 14.06 -3.47
CA TYR A 58 5.53 15.06 -4.49
C TYR A 58 6.37 16.17 -3.85
N ARG A 59 7.70 16.07 -3.98
CA ARG A 59 8.68 16.89 -3.24
C ARG A 59 8.52 18.37 -3.53
N TYR A 60 7.88 18.68 -4.66
CA TYR A 60 7.71 20.02 -5.17
C TYR A 60 6.24 20.40 -5.04
N ARG A 61 5.91 21.16 -4.00
CA ARG A 61 4.56 21.64 -3.73
C ARG A 61 4.44 23.11 -4.10
N CYS A 62 3.34 23.48 -4.74
CA CYS A 62 3.03 24.88 -5.00
C CYS A 62 2.65 25.57 -3.68
N SER A 63 3.18 26.77 -3.43
CA SER A 63 2.87 27.56 -2.23
C SER A 63 1.47 28.15 -2.26
N SER A 64 0.94 28.43 -3.46
CA SER A 64 -0.34 29.13 -3.65
C SER A 64 -1.53 28.19 -3.89
N CYS A 65 -1.30 26.90 -4.09
CA CYS A 65 -2.38 25.93 -4.32
C CYS A 65 -2.04 24.52 -3.80
N LYS A 66 -2.98 23.57 -3.95
CA LYS A 66 -2.78 22.17 -3.52
C LYS A 66 -2.02 21.30 -4.55
N PHE A 67 -1.47 21.88 -5.61
CA PHE A 67 -0.72 21.16 -6.62
C PHE A 67 0.63 20.69 -6.07
N SER A 68 1.02 19.46 -6.42
CA SER A 68 2.29 18.88 -6.03
C SER A 68 2.84 17.97 -7.13
N ALA A 69 4.12 18.11 -7.44
CA ALA A 69 4.81 17.42 -8.51
C ALA A 69 5.98 16.54 -8.01
N LYS A 70 6.30 15.51 -8.81
CA LYS A 70 7.36 14.54 -8.52
C LYS A 70 8.75 15.11 -8.87
N HIS A 71 8.80 16.03 -9.83
CA HIS A 71 10.02 16.66 -10.35
C HIS A 71 9.91 18.19 -10.25
N ALA A 72 11.05 18.87 -10.08
CA ALA A 72 11.11 20.34 -9.95
C ALA A 72 10.53 21.04 -11.18
N HIS A 73 10.94 20.61 -12.38
CA HIS A 73 10.48 21.19 -13.64
C HIS A 73 8.96 21.16 -13.80
N ALA A 74 8.29 20.10 -13.34
CA ALA A 74 6.84 20.01 -13.40
C ALA A 74 6.14 20.99 -12.43
N LEU A 75 6.78 21.37 -11.32
CA LEU A 75 6.30 22.47 -10.48
C LEU A 75 6.59 23.83 -11.11
N THR A 76 7.79 24.03 -11.70
CA THR A 76 8.16 25.27 -12.39
C THR A 76 7.18 25.60 -13.49
N VAL A 77 6.89 24.64 -14.39
CA VAL A 77 5.90 24.82 -15.47
C VAL A 77 4.50 25.08 -14.91
N HIS A 78 4.13 24.46 -13.78
CA HIS A 78 2.86 24.75 -13.12
C HIS A 78 2.79 26.19 -12.64
N ILE A 79 3.80 26.68 -11.92
CA ILE A 79 3.83 28.06 -11.40
C ILE A 79 3.86 29.08 -12.54
N GLU A 80 4.65 28.84 -13.59
CA GLU A 80 4.74 29.73 -14.75
C GLU A 80 3.43 29.84 -15.54
N LYS A 81 2.71 28.71 -15.69
CA LYS A 81 1.41 28.68 -16.38
C LYS A 81 0.25 29.14 -15.50
N TRP A 82 0.39 29.02 -14.19
CA TRP A 82 -0.60 29.44 -13.19
C TRP A 82 -0.04 30.56 -12.29
N ASN A 83 0.56 31.58 -12.93
CA ASN A 83 0.87 32.84 -12.26
C ASN A 83 -0.47 33.47 -11.84
N HIS A 84 -0.77 33.40 -10.54
CA HIS A 84 -1.90 34.09 -9.94
C HIS A 84 -1.41 35.26 -9.10
#